data_AF-A0A356X3N4-F1
#
_entry.id   AF-A0A356X3N4-F1
#
_cell.length_a   1.000
_cell.length_b   1.000
_cell.length_c   1.000
_cell.angle_alpha   90.00
_cell.angle_beta   90.00
_cell.angle_gamma   90.00
#
_symmetry.space_group_name_H-M   'P 1'
#
loop_
_entity.id
_entity.type
_entity.pdbx_description
1 polymer ?
#
loop_
_entity_poly.entity_id
_entity_poly.type
_entity_poly.pdbx_seq_one_letter_code
_entity_poly.pdbx_strand_id
1 'polypeptide(L)' 'MCIFSASLPKSKFSLYDSSKRMILKRTHTCGELTATDIGDEVILNGWVGPRRDLGGVIFIDLRDRYGVTQVVFTEE' A
#
# COMPACT_ATOMS: atom_id res chain seq x y z
N MET A 1 9.71 8.16 -9.04
CA MET A 1 8.44 8.56 -8.39
C MET A 1 7.46 7.42 -8.60
N CYS A 2 7.52 6.37 -7.79
CA CYS A 2 6.64 5.20 -7.94
C CYS A 2 5.64 5.22 -6.79
N ILE A 3 4.41 5.68 -7.07
CA ILE A 3 3.34 5.68 -6.09
C ILE A 3 2.80 4.24 -6.00
N PHE A 4 3.23 3.50 -4.98
CA PHE A 4 2.70 2.18 -4.67
C PHE A 4 1.52 2.35 -3.71
N SER A 5 0.29 2.22 -4.24
CA SER A 5 -0.92 2.16 -3.43
C SER A 5 -1.15 0.70 -3.01
N ALA A 6 -1.00 0.41 -1.72
CA ALA A 6 -1.24 -0.92 -1.16
C ALA A 6 -2.60 -0.95 -0.45
N SER A 7 -3.57 -1.63 -1.06
CA SER A 7 -4.87 -1.97 -0.47
C SER A 7 -5.03 -3.50 -0.45
N LEU A 8 -5.58 -4.03 0.65
CA LEU A 8 -5.80 -5.45 0.96
C LEU A 8 -7.06 -5.53 1.86
N PRO A 9 -7.86 -6.62 1.87
CA PRO A 9 -8.19 -7.57 0.79
C PRO A 9 -9.73 -7.91 0.78
N LYS A 10 -10.49 -8.16 -0.30
CA LYS A 10 -10.28 -8.40 -1.75
C LYS A 10 -11.51 -7.87 -2.56
N SER A 11 -11.55 -8.17 -3.87
CA SER A 11 -12.62 -7.92 -4.87
C SER A 11 -12.59 -6.56 -5.59
N LYS A 12 -12.57 -6.63 -6.93
CA LYS A 12 -12.40 -5.52 -7.89
C LYS A 12 -11.05 -4.80 -7.79
N PHE A 13 -10.04 -5.42 -8.41
CA PHE A 13 -8.98 -4.66 -9.09
C PHE A 13 -9.60 -3.91 -10.29
N SER A 14 -10.42 -2.88 -10.00
CA SER A 14 -11.08 -2.08 -11.01
C SER A 14 -10.04 -1.16 -11.63
N LEU A 15 -9.69 -1.46 -12.88
CA LEU A 15 -8.89 -0.57 -13.71
C LEU A 15 -9.45 0.86 -13.65
N TYR A 16 -8.57 1.79 -13.28
CA TYR A 16 -8.51 3.17 -13.73
C TYR A 16 -9.83 3.73 -14.32
N ASP A 17 -10.67 4.33 -13.49
CA ASP A 17 -11.84 5.08 -13.94
C ASP A 17 -11.38 6.35 -14.69
N SER A 18 -11.47 6.32 -16.02
CA SER A 18 -11.05 7.43 -16.90
C SER A 18 -11.85 8.74 -16.72
N SER A 19 -12.87 8.77 -15.85
CA SER A 19 -13.74 9.93 -15.62
C SER A 19 -13.29 10.80 -14.43
N LYS A 20 -12.63 10.22 -13.41
CA LYS A 20 -12.05 10.97 -12.28
C LYS A 20 -10.57 11.25 -12.51
N ARG A 21 -10.17 12.53 -12.46
CA ARG A 21 -8.80 12.90 -12.06
C ARG A 21 -8.59 12.51 -10.60
N MET A 22 -8.24 11.24 -10.38
CA MET A 22 -8.00 10.70 -9.06
C MET A 22 -6.63 11.19 -8.57
N ILE A 23 -6.62 12.37 -7.95
CA ILE A 23 -5.53 12.74 -7.03
C ILE A 23 -5.54 11.64 -5.96
N LEU A 24 -4.53 10.77 -5.94
CA LEU A 24 -4.38 9.74 -4.90
C LEU A 24 -4.13 10.42 -3.56
N LYS A 25 -5.23 10.77 -2.88
CA LYS A 25 -5.21 11.29 -1.52
C LYS A 25 -4.76 10.15 -0.61
N ARG A 26 -3.54 10.29 -0.08
CA ARG A 26 -3.02 9.46 1.00
C ARG A 26 -3.96 9.56 2.21
N THR A 27 -4.36 8.43 2.79
CA THR A 27 -5.19 8.42 4.01
C THR A 27 -4.30 8.51 5.26
N HIS A 28 -3.22 7.74 5.32
CA HIS A 28 -2.33 7.61 6.48
C HIS A 28 -0.85 7.77 6.09
N THR A 29 0.02 8.25 6.99
CA THR A 29 1.47 8.10 6.81
C THR A 29 1.89 6.63 7.01
N CYS A 30 3.08 6.27 6.53
CA CYS A 30 3.72 4.99 6.87
C CYS A 30 4.15 4.85 8.34
N GLY A 31 4.03 5.91 9.17
CA GLY A 31 4.39 5.90 10.59
C GLY A 31 3.20 6.07 11.56
N GLU A 32 1.98 6.26 11.03
CA GLU A 32 0.75 6.47 11.81
C GLU A 32 -0.09 5.20 11.96
N LEU A 33 0.25 4.12 11.25
CA LEU A 33 -0.50 2.86 11.33
C LEU A 33 -0.30 2.18 12.69
N THR A 34 -1.40 1.80 13.31
CA THR A 34 -1.46 1.19 14.64
C THR A 34 -2.38 -0.04 14.65
N ALA A 35 -2.50 -0.69 15.80
CA ALA A 35 -3.38 -1.84 15.97
C ALA A 35 -4.89 -1.51 15.93
N THR A 36 -5.28 -0.22 15.95
CA THR A 36 -6.70 0.16 15.78
C THR A 36 -7.16 0.10 14.33
N ASP A 37 -6.22 0.18 13.39
CA ASP A 37 -6.49 0.30 11.94
C ASP A 37 -6.53 -1.08 11.25
N ILE A 38 -6.61 -2.17 12.04
CA ILE A 38 -6.63 -3.55 11.57
C ILE A 38 -7.97 -3.85 10.91
N GLY A 39 -7.95 -3.99 9.58
CA GLY A 39 -9.12 -4.31 8.76
C GLY A 39 -9.64 -3.13 7.93
N ASP A 40 -9.10 -1.93 8.11
CA ASP A 40 -9.47 -0.75 7.32
C ASP A 40 -8.74 -0.69 5.98
N GLU A 41 -9.43 -0.17 4.94
CA GLU A 41 -8.80 0.13 3.66
C GLU A 41 -8.00 1.44 3.75
N VAL A 42 -6.69 1.35 3.51
CA VAL A 42 -5.76 2.49 3.61
C VAL A 42 -5.05 2.76 2.28
N ILE A 43 -4.80 4.04 2.00
CA ILE A 43 -4.03 4.50 0.83
C ILE A 43 -2.72 5.10 1.34
N LEU A 44 -1.65 4.33 1.26
CA LEU A 44 -0.29 4.78 1.52
C LEU A 44 0.38 5.26 0.23
N ASN A 45 1.20 6.30 0.34
CA ASN A 45 2.04 6.82 -0.73
C ASN A 45 3.47 6.95 -0.20
N GLY A 46 4.45 6.40 -0.90
CA GLY A 46 5.86 6.43 -0.46
C GLY A 46 6.82 5.93 -1.53
N TRP A 47 8.09 5.76 -1.14
CA TRP A 47 9.14 5.16 -1.94
C TRP A 47 9.26 3.67 -1.61
N VAL A 48 9.28 2.85 -2.65
CA VAL A 48 9.54 1.40 -2.56
C VAL A 48 10.99 1.16 -2.15
N GLY A 49 11.18 0.50 -1.02
CA GLY A 49 12.45 -0.01 -0.52
C GLY A 49 12.76 -1.43 -1.00
N PRO A 50 13.56 -2.21 -0.26
CA PRO A 50 13.89 -3.58 -0.63
C PRO A 50 12.65 -4.47 -0.79
N ARG A 51 12.61 -5.24 -1.89
CA ARG A 51 11.68 -6.37 -2.07
C ARG A 51 12.35 -7.63 -1.54
N ARG A 52 11.63 -8.42 -0.73
CA ARG A 52 12.00 -9.78 -0.32
C ARG A 52 10.94 -10.73 -0.85
N ASP A 53 11.36 -11.79 -1.51
CA ASP A 53 10.47 -12.79 -2.11
C ASP A 53 10.73 -14.13 -1.42
N LEU A 54 9.67 -14.76 -0.90
CA LEU A 54 9.74 -16.03 -0.16
C LEU A 54 8.93 -17.15 -0.85
N GLY A 55 8.67 -17.04 -2.16
CA GLY A 55 8.07 -18.13 -2.94
C GLY A 55 6.57 -18.30 -2.72
N GLY A 56 5.81 -17.23 -2.97
CA GLY A 56 4.34 -17.16 -2.77
C GLY A 56 3.90 -16.02 -1.85
N VAL A 57 4.85 -15.42 -1.13
CA VAL A 57 4.65 -14.18 -0.36
C VAL A 57 5.77 -13.20 -0.68
N ILE A 58 5.39 -11.97 -1.04
CA ILE A 58 6.30 -10.88 -1.40
C ILE A 58 6.18 -9.80 -0.34
N PHE A 59 7.30 -9.46 0.29
CA PHE A 59 7.40 -8.37 1.26
C PHE A 59 8.06 -7.16 0.59
N ILE A 60 7.47 -5.98 0.74
CA ILE A 60 8.02 -4.71 0.26
C ILE A 60 8.00 -3.71 1.42
N ASP A 61 9.15 -3.13 1.74
CA ASP A 61 9.20 -2.04 2.70
C ASP A 61 8.86 -0.71 1.99
N LEU A 62 7.69 -0.13 2.30
CA LEU A 62 7.26 1.17 1.79
C LEU A 62 7.69 2.28 2.76
N ARG A 63 8.47 3.25 2.27
CA ARG A 63 9.05 4.33 3.09
C ARG A 63 8.44 5.69 2.75
N ASP A 64 8.10 6.47 3.78
CA ASP A 64 7.75 7.88 3.68
C ASP A 64 8.63 8.70 4.65
N ARG A 65 8.48 10.02 4.69
CA ARG A 65 9.21 10.92 5.61
C ARG A 65 8.96 10.61 7.10
N TYR A 66 7.85 9.93 7.40
CA TYR A 66 7.37 9.68 8.76
C TYR A 66 7.67 8.27 9.28
N GLY A 67 8.13 7.34 8.42
CA GLY A 67 8.34 5.95 8.82
C GLY A 67 8.49 4.99 7.65
N VAL A 68 8.48 3.69 7.99
CA VAL A 68 8.51 2.57 7.04
C VAL A 68 7.38 1.62 7.42
N THR A 69 6.55 1.25 6.46
CA THR A 69 5.51 0.20 6.60
C THR A 69 5.92 -1.00 5.77
N GLN A 70 5.81 -2.21 6.34
CA GLN A 70 5.93 -3.43 5.56
C GLN A 70 4.60 -3.74 4.86
N VAL A 71 4.62 -3.82 3.54
CA VAL A 71 3.51 -4.30 2.72
C VAL A 71 3.77 -5.75 2.35
N VAL A 72 2.76 -6.59 2.50
CA VAL A 72 2.81 -8.02 2.18
C VAL A 72 1.84 -8.30 1.04
N PHE A 73 2.32 -8.89 -0.04
CA PHE A 73 1.49 -9.37 -1.15
C PHE A 73 1.49 -10.90 -1.13
N THR A 74 0.30 -11.49 -1.09
CA THR A 74 0.03 -12.92 -1.23
C THR A 74 -0.67 -13.17 -2.57
N GLU A 75 -0.43 -14.31 -3.21
CA GLU A 75 -1.02 -14.65 -4.53
C GLU A 75 -2.47 -15.19 -4.44
N GLU A 76 -3.25 -14.71 -3.47
CA GLU A 76 -4.45 -15.38 -2.95
C GLU A 76 -5.78 -14.71 -3.34
#